data_AF-A0A943TX46-F1
#
_entry.id   AF-A0A943TX46-F1
#
_cell.length_a   1.000
_cell.length_b   1.000
_cell.length_c   1.000
_cell.angle_alpha   90.00
_cell.angle_beta   90.00
_cell.angle_gamma   90.00
#
_symmetry.space_group_name_H-M   'P 1'
#
loop_
_entity.id
_entity.type
_entity.pdbx_description
1 polymer ?
#
loop_
_entity_poly.entity_id
_entity_poly.type
_entity_poly.pdbx_seq_one_letter_code
_entity_poly.pdbx_strand_id
1 'polypeptide(L)'
;SFLAAIGSMLFFTNYPGVTPTVGAMPGLKAFVAAVFGGIGSIPGAVIGAFIIGICENIIKGLDTLLVAYGVIPTGIGLSTFADAFTFVLLIIILVFKPTGLFGEKATDKV
;
A
#
# COMPACT_ATOMS: atom_id res chain seq x y z
N SER A 1 12.25 -15.91 0.10
CA SER A 1 11.83 -16.63 -1.13
C SER A 1 10.45 -17.26 -1.01
N PHE A 2 10.16 -18.06 0.03
CA PHE A 2 8.85 -18.70 0.19
C PHE A 2 7.66 -17.72 0.29
N LEU A 3 7.75 -16.70 1.15
CA LEU A 3 6.71 -15.65 1.27
C LEU A 3 6.47 -14.89 -0.04
N ALA A 4 7.53 -14.64 -0.81
CA ALA A 4 7.43 -13.97 -2.11
C ALA A 4 6.69 -14.83 -3.15
N ALA A 5 6.94 -16.16 -3.14
CA ALA A 5 6.24 -17.09 -4.02
C ALA A 5 4.73 -17.13 -3.73
N ILE A 6 4.35 -17.19 -2.45
CA ILE A 6 2.94 -17.13 -2.04
C ILE A 6 2.31 -15.79 -2.45
N GLY A 7 3.00 -14.67 -2.20
CA GLY A 7 2.53 -13.35 -2.60
C GLY A 7 2.28 -13.23 -4.10
N SER A 8 3.19 -13.77 -4.92
CA SER A 8 3.01 -13.77 -6.38
C SER A 8 1.83 -14.64 -6.83
N MET A 9 1.63 -15.83 -6.25
CA MET A 9 0.47 -16.67 -6.58
C MET A 9 -0.85 -15.97 -6.26
N LEU A 10 -0.94 -15.30 -5.11
CA LEU A 10 -2.14 -14.54 -4.74
C LEU A 10 -2.41 -13.38 -5.71
N PHE A 11 -1.36 -12.67 -6.13
CA PHE A 11 -1.48 -11.57 -7.08
C PHE A 11 -1.94 -12.03 -8.47
N PHE A 12 -1.31 -13.06 -9.03
CA PHE A 12 -1.64 -13.58 -10.37
C PHE A 12 -2.97 -14.35 -10.43
N THR A 13 -3.55 -14.71 -9.27
CA THR A 13 -4.92 -15.25 -9.21
C THR A 13 -5.96 -14.17 -9.59
N ASN A 14 -5.71 -12.91 -9.25
CA ASN A 14 -6.60 -11.78 -9.58
C ASN A 14 -6.23 -11.11 -10.92
N TYR A 15 -4.94 -11.14 -11.29
CA TYR A 15 -4.42 -10.54 -12.51
C TYR A 15 -3.71 -11.60 -13.38
N PRO A 16 -4.44 -12.35 -14.24
CA PRO A 16 -3.87 -13.49 -14.97
C PRO A 16 -2.91 -13.11 -16.12
N GLY A 17 -2.86 -11.84 -16.52
CA GLY A 17 -1.98 -11.36 -17.59
C GLY A 17 -0.57 -11.06 -17.09
N VAL A 18 0.44 -11.62 -17.75
CA VAL A 18 1.86 -11.32 -17.47
C VAL A 18 2.41 -10.42 -18.57
N THR A 19 2.62 -9.15 -18.23
CA THR A 19 3.37 -8.19 -19.05
C THR A 19 4.66 -7.79 -18.33
N PRO A 20 5.70 -7.29 -19.02
CA PRO A 20 6.95 -6.90 -18.37
C PRO A 20 6.78 -5.86 -17.25
N THR A 21 5.70 -5.09 -17.26
CA THR A 21 5.41 -4.02 -16.31
C THR A 21 4.57 -4.45 -15.11
N VAL A 22 4.12 -5.71 -15.01
CA VAL A 22 3.22 -6.17 -13.93
C VAL A 22 3.81 -6.04 -12.53
N GLY A 23 5.13 -6.10 -12.41
CA GLY A 23 5.81 -5.98 -11.11
C GLY A 23 5.98 -4.54 -10.63
N ALA A 24 5.79 -3.53 -11.49
CA ALA A 24 6.07 -2.14 -11.16
C ALA A 24 5.08 -1.58 -10.13
N MET A 25 3.78 -1.74 -10.38
CA MET A 25 2.73 -1.24 -9.48
C MET A 25 2.73 -1.93 -8.11
N PRO A 26 2.80 -3.28 -8.02
CA PRO A 26 2.88 -3.98 -6.73
C PRO A 26 4.19 -3.70 -5.99
N GLY A 27 5.31 -3.60 -6.71
CA GLY A 27 6.62 -3.29 -6.13
C GLY A 27 6.64 -1.89 -5.51
N LEU A 28 6.07 -0.90 -6.19
CA LEU A 28 5.98 0.46 -5.67
C LEU A 28 5.06 0.54 -4.44
N LYS A 29 3.92 -0.14 -4.45
CA LYS A 29 3.03 -0.24 -3.26
C LYS A 29 3.70 -0.97 -2.08
N ALA A 30 4.45 -2.04 -2.35
CA ALA A 30 5.21 -2.77 -1.33
C ALA A 30 6.31 -1.89 -0.72
N PHE A 31 7.00 -1.09 -1.53
CA PHE A 31 7.95 -0.10 -1.06
C PHE A 31 7.27 0.95 -0.16
N VAL A 32 6.13 1.50 -0.60
CA VAL A 32 5.38 2.48 0.17
C VAL A 32 4.98 1.94 1.55
N ALA A 33 4.45 0.72 1.57
CA ALA A 33 4.07 0.02 2.80
C ALA A 33 5.27 -0.25 3.74
N ALA A 34 6.42 -0.65 3.18
CA ALA A 34 7.62 -0.91 3.96
C ALA A 34 8.22 0.37 4.55
N VAL A 35 8.22 1.47 3.80
CA VAL A 35 8.69 2.79 4.27
C VAL A 35 7.76 3.34 5.35
N PHE A 36 6.44 3.23 5.13
CA PHE A 36 5.43 3.64 6.11
C PHE A 36 5.54 2.83 7.42
N GLY A 37 5.70 1.51 7.32
CA GLY A 37 5.87 0.62 8.48
C GLY A 37 7.23 0.72 9.17
N GLY A 38 8.27 1.10 8.41
CA GLY A 38 9.66 1.22 8.82
C GLY A 38 10.57 0.22 8.09
N ILE A 39 11.55 0.70 7.32
CA ILE A 39 12.42 -0.11 6.43
C ILE A 39 13.26 -1.15 7.21
N GLY A 40 13.59 -0.85 8.47
CA GLY A 40 14.39 -1.73 9.33
C GLY A 40 13.60 -2.78 10.11
N SER A 41 12.26 -2.70 10.13
CA SER A 41 11.42 -3.57 10.97
C SER A 41 10.48 -4.42 10.12
N ILE A 42 10.73 -5.74 10.07
CA ILE A 42 9.85 -6.72 9.41
C ILE A 42 8.40 -6.64 9.95
N PRO A 43 8.14 -6.71 11.28
CA PRO A 43 6.78 -6.61 11.79
C PRO A 43 6.16 -5.23 11.53
N GLY A 44 6.96 -4.16 11.55
CA GLY A 44 6.53 -2.81 11.19
C GLY A 44 6.02 -2.72 9.76
N ALA A 45 6.78 -3.28 8.80
CA ALA A 45 6.42 -3.32 7.39
C ALA A 45 5.13 -4.12 7.13
N VAL A 46 4.92 -5.24 7.85
CA VAL A 46 3.68 -6.05 7.70
C VAL A 46 2.46 -5.28 8.19
N ILE A 47 2.54 -4.63 9.37
CA ILE A 47 1.45 -3.81 9.91
C ILE A 47 1.20 -2.61 8.98
N GLY A 48 2.26 -1.97 8.50
CA GLY A 48 2.18 -0.86 7.55
C GLY A 48 1.49 -1.25 6.25
N ALA A 49 1.84 -2.41 5.69
CA ALA A 49 1.18 -2.96 4.49
C ALA A 49 -0.31 -3.24 4.72
N PHE A 50 -0.67 -3.75 5.90
CA PHE A 50 -2.06 -4.01 6.26
C PHE A 50 -2.88 -2.73 6.37
N ILE A 51 -2.34 -1.70 7.03
CA ILE A 51 -3.02 -0.40 7.19
C ILE A 51 -3.21 0.28 5.83
N ILE A 52 -2.16 0.32 5.01
CA ILE A 52 -2.19 0.88 3.66
C ILE A 52 -3.22 0.12 2.80
N GLY A 53 -3.19 -1.21 2.81
CA GLY A 53 -4.10 -2.05 2.03
C GLY A 53 -5.56 -1.90 2.46
N ILE A 54 -5.85 -1.83 3.76
CA ILE A 54 -7.20 -1.59 4.26
C ILE A 54 -7.67 -0.19 3.89
N CYS A 55 -6.83 0.84 4.05
CA CYS A 55 -7.19 2.21 3.68
C CYS A 55 -7.51 2.32 2.19
N GLU A 56 -6.70 1.76 1.30
CA GLU A 56 -6.99 1.76 -0.15
C GLU A 56 -8.30 1.04 -0.48
N ASN A 57 -8.56 -0.11 0.14
CA ASN A 57 -9.80 -0.85 -0.11
C ASN A 57 -11.03 -0.10 0.40
N ILE A 58 -10.94 0.58 1.55
CA ILE A 58 -12.02 1.41 2.08
C ILE A 58 -12.27 2.62 1.17
N ILE A 59 -11.22 3.30 0.68
CA ILE A 59 -11.34 4.45 -0.23
C ILE A 59 -12.00 4.03 -1.55
N LYS A 60 -11.55 2.91 -2.14
CA LYS A 60 -12.14 2.35 -3.37
C LYS A 60 -13.58 1.87 -3.16
N GLY A 61 -13.86 1.24 -2.02
CA GLY A 61 -15.19 0.75 -1.65
C GLY A 61 -16.18 1.90 -1.40
N LEU A 62 -15.75 2.96 -0.74
CA LEU A 62 -16.57 4.13 -0.45
C LEU A 62 -16.93 4.91 -1.73
N ASP A 63 -15.98 5.06 -2.66
CA ASP A 63 -16.23 5.63 -4.01
C ASP A 63 -17.27 4.80 -4.76
N THR A 64 -17.14 3.47 -4.72
CA THR A 64 -18.10 2.53 -5.35
C THR A 64 -19.49 2.64 -4.73
N LEU A 65 -19.59 2.75 -3.40
CA LEU A 65 -20.87 2.89 -2.70
C LEU A 65 -21.53 4.24 -2.94
N LEU A 66 -20.79 5.36 -2.97
CA LEU A 66 -21.38 6.67 -3.25
C LEU A 66 -21.86 6.80 -4.70
N VAL A 67 -21.19 6.15 -5.66
CA VAL A 67 -21.66 6.04 -7.05
C VAL A 67 -22.91 5.17 -7.13
N ALA A 68 -22.94 4.03 -6.42
CA ALA A 68 -24.09 3.13 -6.41
C ALA A 68 -25.33 3.73 -5.73
N TYR A 69 -25.16 4.58 -4.72
CA TYR A 69 -26.25 5.27 -4.01
C TYR A 69 -26.70 6.58 -4.68
N GLY A 70 -26.11 6.96 -5.82
CA GLY A 70 -26.58 8.10 -6.62
C GLY A 70 -26.39 9.49 -5.99
N VAL A 71 -25.59 9.59 -4.93
CA VAL A 71 -25.24 10.88 -4.29
C VAL A 71 -24.28 11.68 -5.17
N ILE A 72 -23.57 11.02 -6.10
CA ILE A 72 -22.63 11.63 -7.06
C ILE A 72 -22.82 10.99 -8.45
N PRO A 73 -23.04 11.78 -9.53
CA PRO A 73 -23.35 11.27 -10.88
C PRO A 73 -22.14 10.69 -11.65
N THR A 74 -20.92 11.02 -11.22
CA THR A 74 -19.67 10.48 -11.75
C THR A 74 -18.79 10.13 -10.56
N GLY A 75 -18.26 8.90 -10.48
CA GLY A 75 -17.28 8.56 -9.45
C GLY A 75 -16.20 9.64 -9.39
N ILE A 76 -15.85 10.09 -8.20
CA ILE A 76 -15.02 11.29 -7.97
C ILE A 76 -13.56 11.06 -8.41
N GLY A 77 -13.29 9.98 -9.16
CA GLY A 77 -11.97 9.48 -9.47
C GLY A 77 -11.26 8.95 -8.22
N LEU A 78 -11.97 8.71 -7.11
CA LEU A 78 -11.33 8.28 -5.85
C LEU A 78 -10.64 6.92 -6.00
N SER A 79 -11.12 6.05 -6.89
CA SER A 79 -10.40 4.81 -7.21
C SER A 79 -9.03 5.03 -7.87
N THR A 80 -8.91 6.03 -8.75
CA THR A 80 -7.64 6.47 -9.34
C THR A 80 -6.80 7.27 -8.33
N PHE A 81 -7.44 8.05 -7.47
CA PHE A 81 -6.80 8.81 -6.40
C PHE A 81 -6.41 7.96 -5.19
N ALA A 82 -6.95 6.75 -5.02
CA ALA A 82 -6.60 5.88 -3.90
C ALA A 82 -5.12 5.50 -3.92
N ASP A 83 -4.57 5.26 -5.11
CA ASP A 83 -3.15 5.00 -5.29
C ASP A 83 -2.33 6.28 -5.05
N ALA A 84 -2.83 7.46 -5.45
CA ALA A 84 -2.18 8.74 -5.16
C ALA A 84 -2.18 9.08 -3.65
N PHE A 85 -3.26 8.73 -2.96
CA PHE A 85 -3.44 8.95 -1.53
C PHE A 85 -2.38 8.20 -0.72
N THR A 86 -2.04 6.96 -1.10
CA THR A 86 -1.00 6.20 -0.39
C THR A 86 0.39 6.78 -0.57
N PHE A 87 0.71 7.37 -1.73
CA PHE A 87 1.95 8.13 -1.90
C PHE A 87 1.97 9.41 -1.07
N VAL A 88 0.88 10.17 -1.05
CA VAL A 88 0.79 11.40 -0.25
C VAL A 88 0.93 11.08 1.24
N LEU A 89 0.29 10.02 1.70
CA LEU A 89 0.36 9.56 3.09
C LEU A 89 1.77 9.11 3.49
N LEU A 90 2.52 8.49 2.57
CA LEU A 90 3.95 8.23 2.78
C LEU A 90 4.75 9.52 2.90
N ILE A 91 4.55 10.49 2.01
CA ILE A 91 5.31 11.75 2.05
C ILE A 91 5.07 12.45 3.40
N ILE A 92 3.82 12.51 3.85
CA ILE A 92 3.46 13.08 5.15
C ILE A 92 4.19 12.33 6.27
N ILE A 93 4.18 11.00 6.28
CA ILE A 93 4.81 10.27 7.38
C ILE A 93 6.32 10.39 7.37
N LEU A 94 6.97 10.49 6.22
CA LEU A 94 8.41 10.74 6.15
C LEU A 94 8.78 12.13 6.68
N VAL A 95 7.91 13.13 6.49
CA VAL A 95 8.10 14.48 7.04
C VAL A 95 8.01 14.47 8.57
N PHE A 96 7.02 13.77 9.14
CA PHE A 96 6.80 13.79 10.60
C PHE A 96 7.55 12.69 11.37
N LYS A 97 7.82 11.55 10.74
CA LYS A 97 8.44 10.36 11.35
C LYS A 97 9.26 9.59 10.30
N PRO A 98 10.50 10.04 9.99
CA PRO A 98 11.31 9.53 8.88
C PRO A 98 11.73 8.05 9.03
N THR A 99 11.60 7.48 10.22
CA THR A 99 11.90 6.07 10.47
C THR A 99 10.69 5.14 10.29
N GLY A 100 9.51 5.67 9.95
CA GLY A 100 8.27 4.91 9.82
C GLY A 100 7.60 4.58 11.16
N LEU A 101 6.54 3.78 11.14
CA LEU A 101 5.69 3.51 12.30
C LEU A 101 6.45 2.77 13.43
N PHE A 102 7.25 1.76 13.07
CA PHE A 102 8.08 0.95 13.97
C PHE A 102 9.56 0.98 13.55
N GLY A 103 10.07 2.17 13.23
CA GLY A 103 11.47 2.36 12.91
C GLY A 103 12.40 1.86 14.00
N GLU A 104 13.20 0.85 13.69
CA GLU A 104 14.23 0.33 14.58
C GLU A 104 15.19 1.47 14.93
N LYS A 105 15.38 1.74 16.24
CA LYS A 105 16.58 2.46 16.68
C LYS A 105 17.73 1.54 16.28
N ALA A 106 18.72 2.06 15.55
CA ALA A 106 19.93 1.30 15.26
C ALA A 106 20.39 0.62 16.55
N THR A 107 20.19 -0.69 16.65
CA THR A 107 20.82 -1.47 17.71
C THR A 107 22.30 -1.33 17.39
N ASP A 108 22.99 -0.51 18.18
CA ASP A 108 24.44 -0.45 18.20
C ASP A 108 24.89 -1.89 18.40
N LYS A 109 25.39 -2.51 17.33
CA LYS A 109 25.97 -3.84 17.41
C LYS A 109 27.33 -3.66 18.08
N VAL A 110 27.34 -3.57 19.41
CA VAL A 110 28.51 -3.83 20.24
C VAL A 110 28.62 -5.31 20.56
#